data_AF-A0A2X1SM89-F1
#
_entry.id   AF-A0A2X1SM89-F1
#
_cell.length_a   1.000
_cell.length_b   1.000
_cell.length_c   1.000
_cell.angle_alpha   90.00
_cell.angle_beta   90.00
_cell.angle_gamma   90.00
#
_symmetry.space_group_name_H-M   'P 1'
#
loop_
_entity.id
_entity.type
_entity.pdbx_description
1 polymer ?
#
loop_
_entity_poly.entity_id
_entity_poly.type
_entity_poly.pdbx_seq_one_letter_code
_entity_poly.pdbx_strand_id
1 'polypeptide(L)'
;MRQTALIALLAYIGSYVPAQKVEIGPIDRIFTRVGAADDLASGRSTFMVEMTETANILHNATEHSLVLMDEIGRGTSTYDGLSLAWACGGKSGQQNQGR
;
A
#
# COMPACT_ATOMS: atom_id res chain seq x y z
N MET A 1 -9.64 -2.32 4.31
CA MET A 1 -8.67 -2.27 3.19
C MET A 1 -9.14 -3.03 1.94
N ARG A 2 -9.46 -4.34 2.03
CA ARG A 2 -9.93 -5.13 0.86
C ARG A 2 -11.17 -4.56 0.17
N GLN A 3 -12.15 -4.06 0.91
CA GLN A 3 -13.36 -3.46 0.33
C GLN A 3 -13.05 -2.26 -0.58
N THR A 4 -12.13 -1.38 -0.17
CA THR A 4 -11.71 -0.21 -0.96
C THR A 4 -11.06 -0.61 -2.28
N ALA A 5 -10.16 -1.61 -2.25
CA ALA A 5 -9.53 -2.14 -3.46
C ALA A 5 -10.56 -2.70 -4.44
N LEU A 6 -11.53 -3.46 -3.93
CA LEU A 6 -12.59 -4.07 -4.74
C LEU A 6 -13.53 -3.02 -5.32
N ILE A 7 -13.92 -2.00 -4.55
CA ILE A 7 -14.74 -0.90 -5.06
C ILE A 7 -14.02 -0.15 -6.17
N ALA A 8 -12.73 0.17 -5.99
CA ALA A 8 -11.91 0.82 -7.01
C ALA A 8 -11.83 -0.02 -8.28
N LEU A 9 -11.56 -1.33 -8.15
CA LEU A 9 -11.50 -2.24 -9.29
C LEU A 9 -12.85 -2.35 -10.02
N LEU A 10 -13.95 -2.56 -9.29
CA LEU A 10 -15.30 -2.68 -9.84
C LEU A 10 -15.74 -1.42 -10.59
N ALA A 11 -15.41 -0.24 -10.05
CA ALA A 11 -15.69 1.02 -10.73
C ALA A 11 -14.91 1.15 -12.04
N TYR A 12 -13.63 0.76 -12.05
CA TYR A 12 -12.77 0.86 -13.23
C TYR A 12 -13.11 -0.11 -14.36
N ILE A 13 -13.69 -1.27 -14.03
CA ILE A 13 -14.22 -2.21 -15.04
C ILE A 13 -15.62 -1.83 -15.54
N GLY A 14 -16.22 -0.75 -15.03
CA GLY A 14 -17.58 -0.32 -15.38
C GLY A 14 -18.71 -1.16 -14.75
N SER A 15 -18.41 -1.91 -13.68
CA SER A 15 -19.40 -2.69 -12.93
C SER A 15 -20.10 -1.82 -11.88
N TYR A 16 -21.31 -2.24 -11.49
CA TYR A 16 -21.93 -1.74 -10.27
C TYR A 16 -21.02 -2.02 -9.07
N VAL A 17 -20.88 -1.02 -8.20
CA VAL A 17 -20.11 -1.11 -6.96
C VAL A 17 -21.05 -1.29 -5.76
N PRO A 18 -20.65 -2.04 -4.72
CA PRO A 18 -21.44 -2.19 -3.50
C PRO A 18 -21.28 -0.97 -2.58
N ALA A 19 -21.76 0.20 -3.03
CA ALA A 19 -21.73 1.46 -2.29
C ALA A 19 -22.98 2.30 -2.57
N GLN A 20 -23.42 3.11 -1.60
CA GLN A 20 -24.54 4.05 -1.79
C GLN A 20 -24.18 5.20 -2.73
N LYS A 21 -22.93 5.66 -2.66
CA LYS A 21 -22.32 6.65 -3.55
C LYS A 21 -20.82 6.36 -3.64
N VAL A 22 -20.23 6.51 -4.82
CA VAL A 22 -18.79 6.41 -5.01
C VAL A 22 -18.31 7.56 -5.86
N GLU A 23 -17.18 8.16 -5.48
CA GLU A 23 -16.47 9.16 -6.26
C GLU A 23 -15.01 8.71 -6.30
N ILE A 24 -14.50 8.39 -7.49
CA ILE A 24 -13.16 7.85 -7.67
C ILE A 24 -12.44 8.75 -8.66
N GLY A 25 -11.32 9.33 -8.23
CA GLY A 25 -10.43 10.09 -9.09
C GLY A 25 -9.67 9.19 -10.09
N PRO A 26 -8.80 9.77 -10.94
CA PRO A 26 -7.96 8.97 -11.82
C PRO A 26 -7.01 8.10 -10.98
N ILE A 27 -7.21 6.79 -11.05
CA ILE A 27 -6.33 5.76 -10.52
C ILE A 27 -5.65 5.04 -11.68
N ASP A 28 -4.31 4.99 -11.68
CA ASP A 28 -3.53 4.31 -12.71
C ASP A 28 -3.16 2.87 -12.33
N ARG A 29 -2.89 2.63 -11.04
CA ARG A 29 -2.49 1.34 -10.48
C ARG A 29 -2.97 1.19 -9.04
N ILE A 30 -3.30 -0.05 -8.68
CA ILE A 30 -3.65 -0.44 -7.31
C ILE A 30 -2.51 -1.30 -6.77
N PHE A 31 -1.82 -0.82 -5.73
CA PHE A 31 -0.82 -1.56 -5.00
C PHE A 31 -1.38 -2.02 -3.66
N THR A 32 -1.22 -3.30 -3.34
CA THR A 32 -1.66 -3.84 -2.05
C THR A 32 -0.52 -4.58 -1.37
N ARG A 33 -0.19 -4.18 -0.15
CA ARG A 33 0.57 -4.99 0.79
C ARG A 33 -0.37 -5.35 1.93
N VAL A 34 -0.81 -6.60 1.96
CA VAL A 34 -1.58 -7.17 3.07
C VAL A 34 -0.65 -8.15 3.76
N GLY A 35 -0.49 -8.01 5.08
CA GLY A 35 0.31 -8.95 5.87
C GLY A 35 -0.11 -10.38 5.59
N ALA A 36 0.77 -11.16 4.98
CA ALA A 36 0.59 -12.59 4.85
C ALA A 36 1.07 -13.22 6.16
N ALA A 37 0.19 -13.96 6.83
CA ALA A 37 0.61 -14.85 7.90
C ALA A 37 1.51 -15.91 7.26
N ASP A 38 2.80 -15.86 7.63
CA ASP A 38 3.82 -16.89 7.46
C ASP A 38 4.17 -17.34 6.03
N ASP A 39 5.39 -17.02 5.61
CA ASP A 39 6.16 -17.93 4.75
C ASP A 39 7.63 -17.93 5.18
N LEU A 40 7.94 -18.81 6.13
CA LEU A 40 9.26 -18.99 6.73
C LEU A 40 10.11 -19.94 5.88
N ALA A 41 10.36 -19.63 4.59
CA ALA A 41 10.90 -20.63 3.66
C ALA A 41 12.07 -20.21 2.74
N SER A 42 12.83 -19.14 3.02
CA SER A 42 13.88 -18.71 2.06
C SER A 42 15.22 -18.18 2.62
N GLY A 43 15.50 -18.34 3.92
CA GLY A 43 16.79 -17.88 4.50
C GLY A 43 16.98 -16.35 4.50
N ARG A 44 15.91 -15.60 4.22
CA ARG A 44 15.81 -14.13 4.33
C ARG A 44 14.83 -13.79 5.45
N SER A 45 15.09 -12.74 6.23
CA SER A 45 14.14 -12.34 7.27
C SER A 45 12.83 -11.87 6.65
N THR A 46 11.70 -12.26 7.23
CA THR A 46 10.36 -11.82 6.79
C THR A 46 10.31 -10.31 6.67
N PHE A 47 10.90 -9.60 7.65
CA PHE A 47 11.06 -8.16 7.62
C PHE A 47 11.79 -7.63 6.37
N MET A 48 12.90 -8.26 5.95
CA MET A 48 13.65 -7.81 4.77
C MET A 48 12.84 -8.00 3.48
N VAL A 49 12.10 -9.10 3.37
CA VAL A 49 11.19 -9.34 2.24
C VAL A 49 10.11 -8.27 2.21
N GLU A 50 9.48 -7.99 3.36
CA GLU A 50 8.45 -6.96 3.50
C GLU A 50 8.93 -5.56 3.15
N MET A 51 10.13 -5.20 3.58
CA MET A 51 10.72 -3.89 3.26
C MET A 51 11.08 -3.77 1.78
N THR A 52 11.49 -4.87 1.14
CA THR A 52 11.76 -4.89 -0.30
C THR A 52 10.47 -4.73 -1.11
N GLU A 53 9.38 -5.41 -0.73
CA GLU A 53 8.06 -5.23 -1.35
C GLU A 53 7.56 -3.78 -1.17
N THR A 54 7.69 -3.24 0.04
CA THR A 54 7.30 -1.86 0.36
C THR A 54 8.10 -0.86 -0.48
N ALA A 55 9.41 -1.04 -0.59
CA ALA A 55 10.27 -0.19 -1.42
C ALA A 55 9.87 -0.26 -2.91
N ASN A 56 9.57 -1.46 -3.42
CA ASN A 56 9.09 -1.63 -4.79
C ASN A 56 7.75 -0.94 -5.03
N ILE A 57 6.81 -1.00 -4.09
CA ILE A 57 5.53 -0.29 -4.18
C ILE A 57 5.77 1.21 -4.20
N LEU A 58 6.52 1.76 -3.25
CA LEU A 58 6.78 3.20 -3.18
C LEU A 58 7.57 3.73 -4.38
N HIS A 59 8.45 2.90 -4.96
CA HIS A 59 9.22 3.28 -6.14
C HIS A 59 8.37 3.33 -7.42
N ASN A 60 7.37 2.44 -7.53
CA ASN A 60 6.52 2.35 -8.72
C ASN A 60 5.19 3.11 -8.59
N ALA A 61 4.84 3.56 -7.39
CA ALA A 61 3.66 4.37 -7.13
C ALA A 61 3.81 5.77 -7.73
N THR A 62 2.74 6.24 -8.36
CA THR A 62 2.61 7.59 -8.90
C THR A 62 1.65 8.41 -8.04
N GLU A 63 1.47 9.69 -8.36
CA GLU A 63 0.47 10.57 -7.73
C GLU A 63 -0.98 10.08 -7.90
N HIS A 64 -1.21 9.19 -8.87
CA HIS A 64 -2.51 8.59 -9.17
C HIS A 64 -2.62 7.13 -8.72
N SER A 65 -1.62 6.59 -8.01
CA SER A 65 -1.68 5.19 -7.58
C SER A 65 -2.43 5.04 -6.25
N LEU A 66 -3.34 4.06 -6.19
CA LEU A 66 -3.98 3.66 -4.94
C LEU A 66 -3.08 2.67 -4.21
N VAL A 67 -2.44 3.11 -3.13
CA VAL A 67 -1.57 2.28 -2.30
C VAL A 67 -2.29 1.89 -1.00
N LEU A 68 -2.44 0.58 -0.77
CA LEU A 68 -3.04 0.00 0.43
C LEU A 68 -1.97 -0.80 1.17
N MET A 69 -1.49 -0.29 2.31
CA MET A 69 -0.44 -0.91 3.12
C MET A 69 -0.97 -1.27 4.50
N ASP A 70 -0.84 -2.55 4.88
CA ASP A 70 -1.18 -3.07 6.21
C ASP A 70 0.08 -3.59 6.91
N GLU A 71 0.15 -3.36 8.22
CA GLU A 71 1.17 -3.93 9.12
C GLU A 71 2.65 -3.74 8.69
N ILE A 72 3.02 -2.59 8.10
CA ILE A 72 4.43 -2.29 7.78
C ILE A 72 5.27 -2.22 9.05
N GLY A 73 6.41 -2.92 9.04
CA GLY A 73 7.35 -2.92 10.16
C GLY A 73 7.05 -3.96 11.23
N ARG A 74 6.18 -4.93 10.96
CA ARG A 74 6.00 -6.09 11.83
C ARG A 74 7.33 -6.87 11.89
N GLY A 75 7.85 -7.10 13.09
CA GLY A 75 9.10 -7.85 13.29
C GLY A 75 10.40 -7.02 13.32
N THR A 76 10.31 -5.69 13.43
CA THR A 76 11.46 -4.83 13.81
C THR A 76 11.24 -4.16 15.18
N SER A 77 12.23 -3.44 15.68
CA SER A 77 12.10 -2.68 16.93
C SER A 77 10.95 -1.67 16.81
N THR A 78 10.22 -1.39 17.90
CA THR A 78 9.06 -0.48 17.88
C THR A 78 9.42 0.90 17.34
N TYR A 79 10.63 1.38 17.64
CA TYR A 79 11.12 2.68 17.19
C TYR A 79 11.46 2.68 15.69
N ASP A 80 12.05 1.60 15.19
CA ASP A 80 12.35 1.44 13.76
C ASP A 80 11.07 1.25 12.95
N GLY A 81 10.12 0.45 13.46
CA GLY A 81 8.82 0.24 12.82
C GLY A 81 8.02 1.54 12.71
N LEU A 82 8.01 2.35 13.77
CA LEU A 82 7.38 3.66 13.74
C LEU A 82 8.10 4.60 12.76
N SER A 83 9.43 4.68 12.82
CA SER A 83 10.23 5.53 11.92
C SER A 83 10.00 5.18 10.44
N LEU A 84 9.90 3.89 10.12
CA LEU A 84 9.59 3.41 8.77
C LEU A 84 8.16 3.76 8.35
N ALA A 85 7.17 3.59 9.22
CA ALA A 85 5.78 3.95 8.93
C ALA A 85 5.64 5.46 8.62
N TRP A 86 6.30 6.31 9.42
CA TRP A 86 6.34 7.76 9.18
C TRP A 86 7.05 8.11 7.88
N ALA A 87 8.19 7.49 7.58
CA ALA A 87 8.92 7.74 6.34
C ALA A 87 8.13 7.31 5.09
N CYS A 88 7.42 6.19 5.16
CA CYS A 88 6.58 5.69 4.07
C CYS A 88 5.34 6.57 3.87
N GLY A 89 4.62 6.90 4.95
CA GLY A 89 3.43 7.76 4.89
C GLY A 89 3.76 9.20 4.47
N GLY A 90 4.89 9.75 4.97
CA GLY A 90 5.34 11.10 4.65
C GLY A 90 5.78 11.26 3.19
N LYS A 91 6.43 10.24 2.59
CA LYS A 91 6.82 10.27 1.17
C LYS A 91 5.63 10.41 0.24
N SER A 92 4.50 9.75 0.53
CA SER A 92 3.28 9.89 -0.27
C SER A 92 2.63 11.26 -0.12
N GLY A 93 2.79 11.94 1.03
CA GLY A 93 2.27 13.29 1.25
C GLY A 93 3.12 14.42 0.65
N GLN A 94 4.44 14.24 0.55
CA GLN A 94 5.36 15.29 0.06
C GLN A 94 5.44 15.40 -1.47
N GLN A 95 5.13 14.35 -2.24
CA GLN A 95 5.02 14.50 -3.70
C GLN A 95 3.86 15.41 -4.13
N ASN A 96 2.86 15.64 -3.26
CA ASN A 96 1.65 16.39 -3.56
C ASN A 96 1.71 17.89 -3.17
N GLN A 97 2.85 18.39 -2.69
CA GLN A 97 3.02 19.80 -2.27
C GLN A 97 3.92 20.64 -3.20
N GLY A 98 4.27 20.12 -4.38
CA GLY A 98 5.19 20.83 -5.27
C GLY A 98 4.92 20.56 -6.73
N ARG A 99 3.73 20.91 -7.23
CA ARG A 99 3.48 21.31 -8.62
C ARG A 99 2.26 22.22 -8.71
#